data_AF-A0A382DLL3-F1
#
_entry.id   AF-A0A382DLL3-F1
#
_cell.length_a   1.000
_cell.length_b   1.000
_cell.length_c   1.000
_cell.angle_alpha   90.00
_cell.angle_beta   90.00
_cell.angle_gamma   90.00
#
_symmetry.space_group_name_H-M   'P 1'
#
loop_
_entity.id
_entity.type
_entity.pdbx_description
1 polymer ?
#
loop_
_entity_poly.entity_id
_entity_poly.type
_entity_poly.pdbx_seq_one_letter_code
_entity_poly.pdbx_strand_id
1 'polypeptide(L)'
;MEINNHLEITKSIEEEQNIGFLGIGFLPNGSLDSVPRIPKKRYSKIMTPYMKELGGLGLEMMYQTCTVQGNFDFTSEEDMRRKVKIATTIQPVVTGLFANSPFKNDKLNGFQSYRSFIWSQT
;
A
#
# COMPACT_ATOMS: atom_id res chain seq x y z
N MET A 1 0.90 -20.15 -9.12
CA MET A 1 2.33 -20.42 -9.31
C MET A 1 3.18 -19.15 -9.39
N GLU A 2 2.66 -17.97 -9.79
CA GLU A 2 3.50 -16.75 -9.85
C GLU A 2 3.92 -16.18 -8.48
N ILE A 3 2.97 -15.95 -7.56
CA ILE A 3 3.26 -15.34 -6.24
C ILE A 3 4.24 -16.20 -5.44
N ASN A 4 4.04 -17.51 -5.40
CA ASN A 4 4.94 -18.41 -4.66
C ASN A 4 6.35 -18.39 -5.25
N ASN A 5 6.49 -18.38 -6.58
CA ASN A 5 7.80 -18.26 -7.21
C ASN A 5 8.47 -16.92 -6.88
N HIS A 6 7.71 -15.82 -6.84
CA HIS A 6 8.24 -14.53 -6.40
C HIS A 6 8.74 -14.58 -4.95
N LEU A 7 7.96 -15.19 -4.05
CA LEU A 7 8.34 -15.36 -2.64
C LEU A 7 9.58 -16.25 -2.47
N GLU A 8 9.74 -17.29 -3.29
CA GLU A 8 10.93 -18.13 -3.31
C GLU A 8 12.17 -17.32 -3.73
N ILE A 9 12.04 -16.47 -4.76
CA ILE A 9 13.14 -15.59 -5.19
C ILE A 9 13.48 -14.55 -4.13
N THR A 10 12.49 -13.93 -3.48
CA THR A 10 12.78 -12.97 -2.40
C THR A 10 13.44 -13.67 -1.21
N LYS A 11 13.02 -14.89 -0.90
CA LYS A 11 13.59 -15.66 0.22
C LYS A 11 15.06 -16.00 0.03
N SER A 12 15.51 -16.30 -1.19
CA SER A 12 16.95 -16.50 -1.43
C SER A 12 17.78 -15.25 -1.14
N ILE A 13 17.21 -14.05 -1.35
CA ILE A 13 17.88 -12.77 -1.05
C ILE A 13 17.84 -12.47 0.46
N GLU A 14 16.72 -12.78 1.12
CA GLU A 14 16.57 -12.64 2.58
C GLU A 14 17.67 -13.38 3.34
N GLU A 15 17.92 -14.63 2.95
CA GLU A 15 18.93 -15.50 3.56
C GLU A 15 20.36 -14.98 3.34
N GLU A 16 20.67 -14.48 2.14
CA GLU A 16 21.99 -13.94 1.81
C GLU A 16 22.30 -12.62 2.55
N GLN A 17 21.29 -11.75 2.68
CA GLN A 17 21.46 -10.39 3.20
C GLN A 17 21.10 -10.23 4.68
N ASN A 18 20.61 -11.29 5.32
CA ASN A 18 20.08 -11.27 6.69
C ASN A 18 18.99 -10.19 6.87
N ILE A 19 18.05 -10.14 5.93
CA ILE A 19 16.88 -9.25 5.93
C ILE A 19 15.59 -10.07 5.83
N GLY A 20 14.44 -9.42 6.05
CA GLY A 20 13.13 -10.04 5.84
C GLY A 20 12.13 -9.07 5.22
N PHE A 21 11.18 -9.60 4.45
CA PHE A 21 10.06 -8.86 3.88
C PHE A 21 8.80 -9.09 4.72
N LEU A 22 8.15 -7.98 5.09
CA LEU A 22 6.93 -8.00 5.90
C LEU A 22 5.69 -7.65 5.05
N GLY A 23 4.74 -8.58 4.96
CA GLY A 23 3.45 -8.37 4.30
C GLY A 23 2.44 -7.67 5.21
N ILE A 24 2.52 -6.35 5.33
CA ILE A 24 1.61 -5.53 6.15
C ILE A 24 1.15 -4.27 5.40
N GLY A 25 -0.08 -3.82 5.64
CA GLY A 25 -0.67 -2.68 4.92
C GLY A 25 -0.07 -1.32 5.26
N PHE A 26 0.55 -1.19 6.44
CA PHE A 26 1.24 0.02 6.91
C PHE A 26 2.47 -0.36 7.72
N LEU A 27 3.58 0.35 7.53
CA LEU A 27 4.83 0.13 8.25
C LEU A 27 4.61 0.29 9.77
N PRO A 28 4.74 -0.78 10.57
CA PRO A 28 4.31 -0.77 11.97
C PRO A 28 5.27 0.01 12.87
N ASN A 29 6.55 0.08 12.49
CA ASN A 29 7.65 0.65 13.24
C ASN A 29 8.38 1.73 12.44
N GLY A 30 8.92 2.73 13.13
CA GLY A 30 9.69 3.81 12.50
C GLY A 30 8.85 5.00 12.00
N SER A 31 9.46 6.18 12.08
CA SER A 31 8.84 7.44 11.64
C SER A 31 8.98 7.62 10.13
N LEU A 32 8.14 8.49 9.55
CA LEU A 32 8.20 8.84 8.13
C LEU A 32 9.58 9.34 7.67
N ASP A 33 10.34 10.00 8.56
CA ASP A 33 11.68 10.51 8.27
C ASP A 33 12.75 9.42 8.27
N SER A 34 12.49 8.29 8.95
CA SER A 34 13.38 7.13 8.95
C SER A 34 13.26 6.26 7.70
N VAL A 35 12.18 6.44 6.91
CA VAL A 35 11.94 5.62 5.71
C VAL A 35 12.84 6.07 4.56
N PRO A 36 13.65 5.17 3.98
CA PRO A 36 14.46 5.49 2.81
C PRO A 36 13.62 6.01 1.64
N ARG A 37 14.11 7.07 0.98
CA ARG A 37 13.41 7.66 -0.16
C ARG A 37 13.79 6.97 -1.47
N ILE A 38 12.80 6.72 -2.31
CA ILE A 38 13.02 6.11 -3.63
C ILE A 38 13.81 7.09 -4.52
N PRO A 39 14.96 6.69 -5.11
CA PRO A 39 15.81 7.58 -5.91
C PRO A 39 15.27 7.79 -7.35
N LYS A 40 13.97 8.04 -7.49
CA LYS A 40 13.29 8.30 -8.77
C LYS A 40 12.82 9.75 -8.83
N LYS A 41 13.16 10.46 -9.91
CA LYS A 41 12.80 11.89 -10.12
C LYS A 41 11.31 12.18 -9.89
N ARG A 42 10.43 11.29 -10.36
CA ARG A 42 8.98 11.40 -10.15
C ARG A 42 8.60 11.58 -8.68
N TYR A 43 9.25 10.83 -7.79
CA TYR A 43 8.97 10.91 -6.35
C TYR A 43 9.65 12.12 -5.71
N SER A 44 10.95 12.32 -5.94
CA SER A 44 11.72 13.35 -5.23
C SER A 44 11.50 14.77 -5.74
N LYS A 45 11.15 14.96 -7.01
CA LYS A 45 11.01 16.29 -7.63
C LYS A 45 9.57 16.73 -7.86
N ILE A 46 8.60 15.81 -7.84
CA ILE A 46 7.20 16.12 -8.17
C ILE A 46 6.27 15.71 -7.03
N MET A 47 6.15 14.40 -6.75
CA MET A 47 5.12 13.93 -5.83
C MET A 47 5.38 14.32 -4.37
N THR A 48 6.64 14.26 -3.89
CA THR A 48 6.94 14.59 -2.49
C THR A 48 6.72 16.07 -2.16
N PRO A 49 7.21 17.04 -2.96
CA PRO A 49 6.87 18.44 -2.74
C PRO A 49 5.36 18.71 -2.79
N TYR A 50 4.67 18.12 -3.77
CA TYR A 50 3.24 18.30 -3.94
C TYR A 50 2.41 17.77 -2.77
N MET A 51 2.67 16.53 -2.33
CA MET A 51 1.97 15.96 -1.17
C MET A 51 2.31 16.70 0.13
N LYS A 52 3.53 17.25 0.24
CA LYS A 52 3.89 18.10 1.38
C LYS A 52 3.12 19.41 1.39
N GLU A 53 2.86 20.00 0.23
CA GLU A 53 2.07 21.21 0.07
C GLU A 53 0.58 20.98 0.38
N LEU A 54 0.00 19.87 -0.09
CA LEU A 54 -1.38 19.49 0.22
C LEU A 54 -1.61 19.20 1.72
N GLY A 55 -0.58 18.73 2.41
CA GLY A 55 -0.68 18.32 3.81
C GLY A 55 -1.37 16.96 3.99
N GLY A 56 -1.96 16.72 5.16
CA GLY A 56 -2.64 15.46 5.45
C GLY A 56 -1.69 14.26 5.55
N LEU A 57 -2.14 13.10 5.07
CA LEU A 57 -1.41 11.82 5.20
C LEU A 57 -0.79 11.34 3.87
N GLY A 58 -0.71 12.19 2.86
CA GLY A 58 -0.19 11.84 1.52
C GLY A 58 1.24 11.29 1.51
N LEU A 59 2.11 11.80 2.39
CA LEU A 59 3.47 11.27 2.51
C LEU A 59 3.50 9.90 3.22
N GLU A 60 2.67 9.68 4.24
CA GLU A 60 2.53 8.36 4.88
C GLU A 60 1.98 7.34 3.88
N MET A 61 1.00 7.73 3.05
CA MET A 61 0.49 6.91 1.95
C MET A 61 1.62 6.48 1.02
N MET A 62 2.41 7.44 0.54
CA MET A 62 3.45 7.19 -0.45
C MET A 62 4.58 6.29 0.06
N TYR A 63 4.97 6.43 1.33
CA TYR A 63 6.21 5.86 1.84
C TYR A 63 6.01 4.72 2.84
N GLN A 64 4.84 4.61 3.47
CA GLN A 64 4.63 3.67 4.56
C GLN A 64 3.49 2.67 4.30
N THR A 65 2.80 2.73 3.15
CA THR A 65 1.74 1.76 2.82
C THR A 65 2.18 0.70 1.81
N CYS A 66 1.58 -0.49 1.93
CA CYS A 66 1.70 -1.57 0.95
C CYS A 66 0.30 -2.06 0.54
N THR A 67 0.17 -2.68 -0.63
CA THR A 67 -1.11 -3.22 -1.12
C THR A 67 -0.89 -4.45 -1.98
N VAL A 68 -1.90 -5.31 -2.02
CA VAL A 68 -2.09 -6.29 -3.10
C VAL A 68 -3.22 -5.74 -3.98
N GLN A 69 -3.09 -5.86 -5.30
CA GLN A 69 -4.06 -5.36 -6.27
C GLN A 69 -4.28 -6.40 -7.37
N GLY A 70 -5.54 -6.61 -7.74
CA GLY A 70 -5.93 -7.36 -8.93
C GLY A 70 -6.29 -6.40 -10.05
N ASN A 71 -5.87 -6.73 -11.28
CA ASN A 71 -6.23 -6.00 -12.49
C ASN A 71 -7.12 -6.91 -13.37
N PHE A 72 -8.17 -6.35 -13.95
CA PHE A 72 -9.16 -7.10 -14.73
C PHE A 72 -9.41 -6.42 -16.08
N ASP A 73 -9.42 -7.21 -17.14
CA ASP A 73 -9.80 -6.76 -18.48
C ASP A 73 -11.32 -6.63 -18.64
N PHE A 74 -11.74 -5.94 -19.69
CA PHE A 74 -13.14 -5.82 -20.10
C PHE A 74 -13.28 -6.09 -21.60
N THR A 75 -14.46 -6.57 -22.01
CA THR A 75 -14.71 -6.90 -23.44
C THR A 75 -15.52 -5.84 -24.17
N SER A 76 -16.15 -4.90 -23.44
CA SER A 76 -16.87 -3.76 -23.99
C SER A 76 -16.95 -2.62 -22.97
N GLU A 77 -17.35 -1.43 -23.41
CA GLU A 77 -17.58 -0.30 -22.51
C GLU A 77 -18.69 -0.60 -21.48
N GLU A 78 -19.71 -1.36 -21.87
CA GLU A 78 -20.79 -1.77 -20.97
C GLU A 78 -20.29 -2.73 -19.88
N ASP A 79 -19.45 -3.71 -20.25
CA ASP A 79 -18.81 -4.63 -19.31
C ASP A 79 -17.88 -3.88 -18.34
N MET A 80 -17.07 -2.94 -18.86
CA MET A 80 -16.23 -2.06 -18.04
C MET A 80 -17.05 -1.29 -17.01
N ARG A 81 -18.14 -0.63 -17.44
CA ARG A 81 -19.02 0.15 -16.56
C ARG A 81 -19.60 -0.71 -15.45
N ARG A 82 -20.03 -1.93 -15.79
CA ARG A 82 -20.54 -2.91 -14.82
C ARG A 82 -19.47 -3.34 -13.83
N LYS A 83 -18.27 -3.69 -14.30
CA LYS A 83 -17.14 -4.13 -13.46
C LYS A 83 -16.69 -3.02 -12.51
N VAL A 84 -16.54 -1.78 -12.98
CA VAL A 84 -16.19 -0.62 -12.15
C VAL A 84 -17.25 -0.38 -11.07
N LYS A 85 -18.54 -0.39 -11.45
CA LYS A 85 -19.63 -0.21 -10.48
C LYS A 85 -19.60 -1.28 -9.40
N ILE A 86 -19.44 -2.55 -9.77
CA ILE A 86 -19.38 -3.67 -8.83
C ILE A 86 -18.15 -3.52 -7.93
N ALA A 87 -16.96 -3.37 -8.51
CA ALA A 87 -15.69 -3.29 -7.78
C ALA A 87 -15.71 -2.17 -6.74
N THR A 88 -16.14 -0.96 -7.12
CA THR A 88 -16.23 0.18 -6.20
C THR A 88 -17.27 -0.06 -5.10
N THR A 89 -18.39 -0.70 -5.42
CA THR A 89 -19.45 -0.99 -4.43
C THR A 89 -18.98 -1.99 -3.38
N ILE A 90 -18.26 -3.04 -3.79
CA ILE A 90 -17.77 -4.09 -2.88
C ILE A 90 -16.46 -3.72 -2.18
N GLN A 91 -15.78 -2.66 -2.63
CA GLN A 91 -14.45 -2.27 -2.14
C GLN A 91 -14.38 -2.16 -0.60
N PRO A 92 -15.36 -1.59 0.13
CA PRO A 92 -15.31 -1.54 1.59
C PRO A 92 -15.33 -2.92 2.25
N VAL A 93 -16.08 -3.88 1.68
CA VAL A 93 -16.13 -5.26 2.18
C VAL A 93 -14.78 -5.95 1.99
N VAL A 94 -14.17 -5.78 0.81
CA VAL A 94 -12.82 -6.29 0.53
C VAL A 94 -11.80 -5.67 1.48
N THR A 95 -11.84 -4.35 1.71
CA THR A 95 -10.97 -3.69 2.68
C THR A 95 -11.13 -4.26 4.09
N GLY A 96 -12.36 -4.59 4.51
CA GLY A 96 -12.62 -5.23 5.80
C GLY A 96 -12.03 -6.64 5.90
N LEU A 97 -12.20 -7.46 4.86
CA LEU A 97 -11.66 -8.82 4.80
C LEU A 97 -10.13 -8.86 4.85
N PHE A 98 -9.47 -7.89 4.23
CA PHE A 98 -8.01 -7.81 4.14
C PHE A 98 -7.41 -6.72 5.06
N ALA A 99 -8.12 -6.32 6.12
CA ALA A 99 -7.63 -5.34 7.08
C ALA A 99 -6.37 -5.86 7.79
N ASN A 100 -5.23 -5.21 7.57
CA ASN A 100 -3.93 -5.67 8.06
C ASN A 100 -2.98 -4.49 8.35
N SER A 101 -3.44 -3.47 9.09
CA SER A 101 -2.56 -2.36 9.50
C SER A 101 -2.96 -1.71 10.84
N PRO A 102 -2.94 -2.45 11.96
CA PRO A 102 -3.38 -1.95 13.26
C PRO A 102 -2.29 -1.23 14.08
N PHE A 103 -1.05 -1.18 13.60
CA PHE A 103 0.09 -0.57 14.30
C PHE A 103 0.61 0.69 13.61
N LYS A 104 1.14 1.63 14.40
CA LYS A 104 1.94 2.79 13.97
C LYS A 104 2.90 3.16 15.09
N ASN A 105 4.17 3.37 14.78
CA ASN A 105 5.22 3.68 15.77
C ASN A 105 5.19 2.71 16.96
N ASP A 106 5.15 1.41 16.66
CA ASP A 106 5.20 0.32 17.64
C ASP A 106 3.99 0.25 18.60
N LYS A 107 2.90 0.96 18.30
CA LYS A 107 1.69 1.01 19.12
C LYS A 107 0.43 0.79 18.29
N LEU A 108 -0.64 0.34 18.94
CA LEU A 108 -1.96 0.27 18.31
C LEU A 108 -2.42 1.67 17.89
N ASN A 109 -2.89 1.79 16.65
CA ASN A 109 -3.31 3.07 16.07
C ASN A 109 -4.83 3.31 16.13
N GLY A 110 -5.61 2.33 16.61
CA GLY A 110 -7.07 2.41 16.73
C GLY A 110 -7.85 2.01 15.49
N PHE A 111 -7.19 1.60 14.40
CA PHE A 111 -7.81 1.14 13.15
C PHE A 111 -7.53 -0.33 12.90
N GLN A 112 -8.44 -1.02 12.22
CA GLN A 112 -8.16 -2.34 11.66
C GLN A 112 -7.33 -2.21 10.36
N SER A 113 -7.66 -1.20 9.56
CA SER A 113 -6.92 -0.84 8.34
C SER A 113 -6.56 0.64 8.35
N TYR A 114 -5.47 0.99 9.05
CA TYR A 114 -4.94 2.36 9.03
C TYR A 114 -4.55 2.81 7.64
N ARG A 115 -4.06 1.89 6.80
CA ARG A 115 -3.88 2.13 5.36
C ARG A 115 -5.13 2.70 4.71
N SER A 116 -6.30 2.08 4.93
CA SER A 116 -7.55 2.56 4.33
C SER A 116 -7.94 3.94 4.84
N PHE A 117 -7.70 4.21 6.13
CA PHE A 117 -7.93 5.54 6.70
C PHE A 117 -7.03 6.60 6.07
N ILE A 118 -5.74 6.32 5.90
CA ILE A 118 -4.79 7.22 5.24
C ILE A 118 -5.31 7.68 3.88
N TRP A 119 -5.80 6.75 3.04
CA TRP A 119 -6.32 7.08 1.70
C TRP A 119 -7.56 7.99 1.70
N SER A 120 -8.27 8.13 2.84
CA SER A 120 -9.35 9.11 2.99
C SER A 120 -8.87 10.53 3.35
N GLN A 121 -7.56 10.66 3.67
CA GLN A 121 -6.90 11.87 4.16
C GLN A 121 -5.74 12.30 3.23
N THR A 122 -5.73 11.79 1.99
CA THR A 122 -4.74 12.11 0.95
C THR A 122 -5.31 12.96 -0.17
#